data_AF-A0A4R5UD43-F1
#
_entry.id   AF-A0A4R5UD43-F1
#
_cell.length_a   1.000
_cell.length_b   1.000
_cell.length_c   1.000
_cell.angle_alpha   90.00
_cell.angle_beta   90.00
_cell.angle_gamma   90.00
#
_symmetry.space_group_name_H-M   'P 1'
#
loop_
_entity.id
_entity.type
_entity.pdbx_description
1 polymer ?
#
loop_
_entity_poly.entity_id
_entity_poly.type
_entity_poly.pdbx_seq_one_letter_code
_entity_poly.pdbx_strand_id
1 'polypeptide(L)' 'MARMQRDPTRELNLTRDYAKWLVQEKRERNPANGKLFARTHTTRGRRFHGYNEEEVCRIIGVDFYN' A
#
# COMPACT_ATOMS: atom_id res chain seq x y z
N MET A 1 -14.74 2.00 17.46
CA MET A 1 -13.55 1.39 16.81
C MET A 1 -12.34 2.18 17.27
N ALA A 2 -11.43 1.56 18.05
CA ALA A 2 -10.22 2.23 18.49
C ALA A 2 -9.42 2.65 17.24
N ARG A 3 -9.16 3.95 17.07
CA ARG A 3 -8.27 4.44 16.01
C ARG A 3 -6.90 3.84 16.29
N MET A 4 -6.56 2.77 15.55
CA MET A 4 -5.24 2.18 15.57
C MET A 4 -4.26 3.32 15.29
N GLN A 5 -3.41 3.68 16.25
CA GLN A 5 -2.44 4.75 16.04
C GLN A 5 -1.62 4.39 14.80
N ARG A 6 -1.76 5.19 13.73
CA ARG A 6 -0.99 5.02 12.51
C ARG A 6 0.47 5.24 12.85
N ASP A 7 1.26 4.20 12.69
CA ASP A 7 2.70 4.25 12.95
C ASP A 7 3.38 4.86 11.70
N PRO A 8 4.02 6.04 11.81
CA PRO A 8 4.63 6.72 10.66
C PRO A 8 5.79 5.93 10.05
N THR A 9 6.44 5.07 10.83
CA THR A 9 7.49 4.17 10.33
C THR A 9 6.91 3.13 9.38
N ARG A 10 5.70 2.62 9.66
CA ARG A 10 4.99 1.69 8.76
C ARG A 10 4.58 2.35 7.44
N GLU A 11 4.17 3.62 7.45
CA GLU A 11 3.80 4.36 6.23
C GLU A 11 5.01 4.59 5.31
N LEU A 12 6.17 4.94 5.88
CA LEU A 12 7.43 5.05 5.16
C LEU A 12 7.87 3.71 4.56
N ASN A 13 7.75 2.63 5.34
CA ASN A 13 8.07 1.29 4.87
C ASN A 13 7.15 0.85 3.71
N LEU A 14 5.86 1.17 3.79
CA LEU A 14 4.87 0.90 2.72
C LEU A 14 5.27 1.53 1.39
N THR A 15 5.63 2.82 1.42
CA THR A 15 6.05 3.55 0.22
C THR A 15 7.32 2.94 -0.39
N ARG A 16 8.27 2.55 0.46
CA ARG A 16 9.52 1.91 0.03
C ARG A 16 9.30 0.50 -0.51
N ASP A 17 8.42 -0.28 0.11
CA ASP A 17 8.06 -1.63 -0.33
C ASP A 17 7.34 -1.59 -1.67
N TYR A 18 6.45 -0.61 -1.88
CA TYR A 18 5.81 -0.39 -3.18
C TYR A 18 6.84 -0.07 -4.28
N ALA A 19 7.79 0.83 -4.01
CA ALA A 19 8.86 1.15 -4.97
C ALA A 19 9.71 -0.09 -5.31
N LYS A 20 10.07 -0.91 -4.31
CA LYS A 20 10.78 -2.17 -4.53
C LYS A 20 9.97 -3.15 -5.37
N TRP A 21 8.69 -3.31 -5.06
CA TRP A 21 7.78 -4.21 -5.77
C TRP A 21 7.64 -3.81 -7.24
N LEU A 22 7.50 -2.52 -7.53
CA LEU A 22 7.49 -2.01 -8.91
C LEU A 22 8.76 -2.40 -9.68
N VAL A 23 9.94 -2.23 -9.06
CA VAL A 23 11.22 -2.58 -9.69
C VAL A 23 11.35 -4.10 -9.90
N GLN A 24 10.99 -4.90 -8.89
CA GLN A 24 11.10 -6.36 -8.96
C GLN A 24 10.17 -6.96 -10.01
N GLU A 25 8.94 -6.46 -10.11
CA GLU A 25 7.95 -6.94 -11.06
C GLU A 25 8.03 -6.25 -12.43
N LYS A 26 9.00 -5.35 -12.63
CA LYS A 26 9.16 -4.52 -13.85
C LYS A 26 7.88 -3.77 -14.23
N ARG A 27 7.25 -3.14 -13.22
CA ARG A 27 5.99 -2.41 -13.36
C ARG A 27 6.21 -0.92 -13.26
N GLU A 28 5.39 -0.17 -14.00
CA GLU A 28 5.38 1.28 -13.90
C GLU A 28 4.49 1.76 -12.75
N ARG A 29 4.82 2.94 -12.20
CA ARG A 29 4.01 3.58 -11.18
C ARG A 29 2.73 4.12 -11.82
N ASN A 30 1.63 3.39 -11.66
CA ASN A 30 0.32 3.78 -12.17
C ASN A 30 -0.81 3.36 -11.19
N PRO A 31 -2.04 3.86 -11.36
CA PRO A 31 -3.14 3.55 -10.45
C PRO A 31 -3.48 2.07 -10.38
N ALA A 32 -3.48 1.37 -11.51
CA ALA A 32 -3.77 -0.06 -11.58
C ALA A 32 -2.78 -0.90 -10.75
N ASN A 33 -1.48 -0.60 -10.85
CA ASN A 33 -0.44 -1.29 -10.11
C ASN A 33 -0.47 -0.94 -8.62
N GLY A 34 -0.80 0.30 -8.25
CA GLY A 34 -1.01 0.67 -6.85
C GLY A 34 -2.18 -0.08 -6.20
N LYS A 35 -3.32 -0.20 -6.91
CA LYS A 35 -4.47 -1.01 -6.46
C LYS A 35 -4.11 -2.48 -6.32
N LEU A 36 -3.36 -3.02 -7.29
CA LEU A 36 -2.92 -4.42 -7.25
C LEU A 36 -1.95 -4.67 -6.10
N PHE A 37 -1.03 -3.75 -5.82
CA PHE A 37 -0.17 -3.80 -4.64
C PHE A 37 -1.02 -3.79 -3.36
N ALA A 38 -1.91 -2.80 -3.21
CA ALA A 38 -2.80 -2.68 -2.06
C ALA A 38 -3.56 -3.99 -1.83
N ARG A 39 -4.28 -4.50 -2.84
CA ARG A 39 -5.05 -5.76 -2.77
C ARG A 39 -4.20 -6.97 -2.38
N THR A 40 -3.03 -7.11 -2.98
CA THR A 40 -2.12 -8.25 -2.71
C THR A 40 -1.66 -8.26 -1.25
N HIS A 41 -1.44 -7.06 -0.71
CA HIS A 41 -0.80 -6.88 0.58
C HIS A 41 -1.78 -6.68 1.74
N THR A 42 -3.01 -6.24 1.50
CA THR A 42 -4.07 -6.09 2.52
C THR A 42 -4.98 -7.32 2.63
N THR A 43 -5.36 -7.96 1.51
CA THR A 43 -6.37 -9.04 1.50
C THR A 43 -5.85 -10.36 2.07
N ARG A 44 -4.53 -10.60 1.98
CA ARG A 44 -3.89 -11.87 2.38
C ARG A 44 -2.71 -11.70 3.34
N GLY A 45 -2.34 -10.47 3.69
CA GLY A 45 -1.10 -10.17 4.39
C GLY A 45 -1.29 -9.80 5.86
N ARG A 46 -0.68 -10.56 6.78
CA ARG A 46 -0.47 -10.12 8.18
C ARG A 46 0.37 -8.84 8.28
N ARG A 47 1.06 -8.44 7.21
CA ARG A 47 2.11 -7.41 7.18
C ARG A 47 1.56 -5.99 7.34
N PHE A 48 0.30 -5.75 6.95
CA PHE A 48 -0.33 -4.42 6.99
C PHE A 48 -1.58 -4.42 7.88
N HIS A 49 -1.59 -5.25 8.93
CA HIS A 49 -2.66 -5.29 9.93
C HIS A 49 -2.97 -3.88 10.45
N GLY A 50 -4.15 -3.36 10.11
CA GLY A 50 -4.61 -2.02 10.48
C GLY A 50 -4.81 -1.04 9.32
N TYR A 51 -4.38 -1.36 8.10
CA TYR A 51 -4.63 -0.55 6.91
C TYR A 51 -5.54 -1.27 5.92
N ASN A 52 -6.55 -0.56 5.41
CA ASN A 52 -7.37 -1.04 4.30
C ASN A 52 -6.72 -0.71 2.94
N GLU A 53 -7.29 -1.22 1.84
CA GLU A 53 -6.75 -0.99 0.48
C GLU A 53 -6.68 0.50 0.11
N GLU A 54 -7.69 1.27 0.50
CA GLU A 54 -7.77 2.71 0.23
C GLU A 54 -6.66 3.48 0.97
N GLU A 55 -6.41 3.15 2.23
CA GLU A 55 -5.36 3.75 3.05
C GLU A 55 -3.98 3.41 2.49
N VAL A 56 -3.76 2.16 2.08
CA VAL A 56 -2.50 1.77 1.43
C VAL A 56 -2.30 2.56 0.13
N CYS A 57 -3.31 2.65 -0.74
CA CYS A 57 -3.26 3.46 -1.95
C CYS A 57 -2.91 4.92 -1.65
N ARG A 58 -3.55 5.51 -0.63
CA ARG A 58 -3.27 6.88 -0.18
C ARG A 58 -1.82 7.06 0.28
N ILE A 59 -1.28 6.12 1.07
CA ILE A 59 0.10 6.16 1.58
C ILE A 59 1.11 6.08 0.43
N ILE A 60 0.89 5.21 -0.55
CA ILE A 60 1.81 5.05 -1.70
C ILE A 60 1.60 6.13 -2.78
N GLY A 61 0.68 7.08 -2.57
CA GLY A 61 0.39 8.18 -3.48
C GLY A 61 -0.32 7.75 -4.76
N VAL A 62 -1.22 6.76 -4.65
CA VAL A 62 -2.06 6.27 -5.75
C VAL A 62 -3.52 6.59 -5.47
N ASP A 63 -4.22 7.10 -6.49
CA ASP A 63 -5.65 7.31 -6.42
C ASP A 63 -6.41 5.97 -6.49
N PHE A 64 -7.21 5.67 -5.46
CA PHE A 64 -8.00 4.45 -5.38
C PHE A 64 -9.28 4.51 -6.22
N TYR A 65 -9.81 5.69 -6.53
CA TYR A 65 -11.07 5.85 -7.26
C TYR A 65 -10.89 6.10 -8.76
N ASN A 66 -9.65 6.36 -9.19
CA ASN A 66 -9.26 6.58 -10.59
C ASN A 66 -9.02 5.28 -11.38
#